data_AF-A0A7R9WGE0-F1
#
_entry.id   AF-A0A7R9WGE0-F1
#
_cell.length_a   1.000
_cell.length_b   1.000
_cell.length_c   1.000
_cell.angle_alpha   90.00
_cell.angle_beta   90.00
_cell.angle_gamma   90.00
#
_symmetry.space_group_name_H-M   'P 1'
#
loop_
_entity.id
_entity.type
_entity.pdbx_description
1 polymer ?
#
loop_
_entity_poly.entity_id
_entity_poly.type
_entity_poly.pdbx_seq_one_letter_code
_entity_poly.pdbx_strand_id
1 'polypeptide(L)'
;PLNEEDDRFNERGAVEIKHIPASRLAVARFTGFVTEGEVARQKDALLAALAADGVEVDVPHGQVVPHVVFQYNPPYTIPIVRRNEVAVPVRAVGSGDAAAAAADLETEWEEAIGDVDDEAGAVDDEVDHGGPDTDDVGPSDY
;
A
#
# COMPACT_ATOMS: atom_id res chain seq x y z
N PRO A 1 7.93 -4.30 29.42
CA PRO A 1 6.54 -4.76 29.21
C PRO A 1 6.04 -4.08 27.94
N LEU A 2 5.47 -4.84 27.00
CA LEU A 2 4.78 -4.25 25.84
C LEU A 2 3.48 -3.64 26.37
N ASN A 3 3.15 -2.41 25.95
CA ASN A 3 1.94 -1.74 26.41
C ASN A 3 0.72 -2.45 25.79
N GLU A 4 -0.34 -2.67 26.57
CA GLU A 4 -1.60 -3.27 26.10
C GLU A 4 -2.26 -2.46 24.94
N GLU A 5 -1.84 -1.21 24.74
CA GLU A 5 -2.26 -0.38 23.59
C GLU A 5 -1.69 -0.85 22.23
N ASP A 6 -0.55 -1.57 22.22
CA ASP A 6 0.11 -2.03 20.98
C ASP A 6 -0.66 -3.18 20.29
N ASP A 7 -1.46 -3.95 21.05
CA ASP A 7 -2.26 -5.07 20.51
C ASP A 7 -3.47 -4.58 19.70
N ARG A 8 -3.87 -3.31 19.83
CA ARG A 8 -5.00 -2.73 19.10
C ARG A 8 -4.73 -2.47 17.63
N PHE A 9 -3.47 -2.43 17.20
CA PHE A 9 -3.09 -2.11 15.82
C PHE A 9 -3.66 -3.11 14.81
N ASN A 10 -3.88 -4.36 15.23
CA ASN A 10 -4.41 -5.44 14.39
C ASN A 10 -5.86 -5.84 14.74
N GLU A 11 -6.56 -5.05 15.55
CA GLU A 11 -7.99 -5.30 15.84
C GLU A 11 -8.80 -5.25 14.54
N ARG A 12 -9.64 -6.27 14.33
CA ARG A 12 -10.51 -6.36 13.16
C ARG A 12 -11.41 -5.12 13.12
N GLY A 13 -11.21 -4.25 12.12
CA GLY A 13 -11.93 -2.97 11.97
C GLY A 13 -11.11 -1.71 12.29
N ALA A 14 -9.87 -1.83 12.80
CA ALA A 14 -8.95 -0.70 12.96
C ALA A 14 -8.27 -0.24 11.65
N VAL A 15 -8.35 -1.07 10.61
CA VAL A 15 -7.77 -0.83 9.29
C VAL A 15 -8.88 -0.74 8.25
N GLU A 16 -8.84 0.32 7.44
CA GLU A 16 -9.76 0.56 6.34
C GLU A 16 -8.98 0.58 5.02
N ILE A 17 -9.48 -0.15 4.00
CA ILE A 17 -8.94 -0.08 2.65
C ILE A 17 -9.52 1.16 1.97
N LYS A 18 -8.65 2.07 1.55
CA LYS A 18 -9.04 3.28 0.83
C LYS A 18 -8.76 3.16 -0.65
N HIS A 19 -9.78 3.39 -1.47
CA HIS A 19 -9.61 3.53 -2.91
C HIS A 19 -9.02 4.91 -3.23
N ILE A 20 -7.83 4.94 -3.83
CA ILE A 20 -7.16 6.17 -4.23
C ILE A 20 -7.22 6.28 -5.77
N PRO A 21 -7.77 7.37 -6.34
CA PRO A 21 -7.88 7.51 -7.79
C PRO A 21 -6.51 7.63 -8.45
N ALA A 22 -6.42 7.14 -9.70
CA ALA A 22 -5.24 7.34 -10.53
C ALA A 22 -4.90 8.84 -10.62
N SER A 23 -3.67 9.19 -10.27
CA SER A 23 -3.21 10.58 -10.17
C SER A 23 -1.78 10.71 -10.68
N ARG A 24 -1.47 11.81 -11.36
CA ARG A 24 -0.11 12.13 -11.76
C ARG A 24 0.55 12.99 -10.70
N LEU A 25 1.69 12.54 -10.19
CA LEU A 25 2.43 13.22 -9.14
C LEU A 25 3.77 13.74 -9.67
N ALA A 26 4.09 14.99 -9.36
CA ALA A 26 5.46 15.46 -9.38
C ALA A 26 6.13 15.10 -8.05
N VAL A 27 7.34 14.57 -8.11
CA VAL A 27 8.01 13.96 -6.96
C VAL A 27 9.42 14.52 -6.81
N ALA A 28 9.78 14.90 -5.59
CA ALA A 28 11.13 15.30 -5.22
C ALA A 28 11.69 14.38 -4.13
N ARG A 29 12.91 13.89 -4.34
CA ARG A 29 13.66 13.11 -3.36
C ARG A 29 14.39 14.00 -2.37
N PHE A 30 14.38 13.60 -1.09
CA PHE A 30 15.20 14.18 -0.03
C PHE A 30 15.71 13.10 0.94
N THR A 31 16.65 13.47 1.80
CA THR A 31 17.30 12.57 2.78
C THR A 31 17.15 13.13 4.19
N GLY A 32 17.39 12.32 5.22
CA GLY A 32 17.37 12.77 6.62
C GLY A 32 16.03 12.52 7.31
N PHE A 33 15.70 13.39 8.26
CA PHE A 33 14.49 13.29 9.07
C PHE A 33 13.28 13.88 8.36
N VAL A 34 12.15 13.18 8.44
CA VAL A 34 10.86 13.64 7.91
C VAL A 34 10.13 14.41 9.00
N THR A 35 10.58 15.63 9.26
CA THR A 35 9.86 16.57 10.13
C THR A 35 8.89 17.41 9.30
N GLU A 36 7.85 17.95 9.92
CA GLU A 36 6.88 18.81 9.21
C GLU A 36 7.56 20.01 8.54
N GLY A 37 8.52 20.65 9.23
CA GLY A 37 9.28 21.76 8.67
C GLY A 37 10.18 21.37 7.49
N GLU A 38 10.79 20.18 7.54
CA GLU A 38 11.58 19.66 6.41
C GLU A 38 10.67 19.36 5.22
N VAL A 39 9.54 18.69 5.45
CA VAL A 39 8.55 18.38 4.40
C VAL A 39 8.02 19.65 3.75
N ALA A 40 7.69 20.68 4.55
CA ALA A 40 7.26 21.97 4.03
C ALA A 40 8.35 22.61 3.14
N ARG A 41 9.61 22.63 3.59
CA ARG A 41 10.74 23.17 2.79
C ARG A 41 10.90 22.44 1.46
N GLN A 42 10.82 21.10 1.47
CA GLN A 42 10.97 20.29 0.26
C GLN A 42 9.77 20.46 -0.68
N LYS A 43 8.55 20.56 -0.13
CA LYS A 43 7.34 20.88 -0.90
C LYS A 43 7.44 22.23 -1.60
N ASP A 44 7.87 23.27 -0.87
CA ASP A 44 7.98 24.62 -1.42
C ASP A 44 9.05 24.69 -2.52
N ALA A 45 10.19 23.99 -2.32
CA ALA A 45 11.22 23.86 -3.34
C ALA A 45 10.70 23.16 -4.60
N LEU A 46 9.91 22.09 -4.44
CA LEU A 46 9.27 21.38 -5.56
C LEU A 46 8.27 22.28 -6.30
N LEU A 47 7.40 23.00 -5.58
CA LEU A 47 6.44 23.92 -6.20
C LEU A 47 7.13 25.06 -6.96
N ALA A 48 8.22 25.60 -6.43
CA ALA A 48 9.02 26.61 -7.11
C ALA A 48 9.65 26.07 -8.40
N ALA A 49 10.18 24.84 -8.38
CA ALA A 49 10.73 24.19 -9.57
C ALA A 49 9.63 23.95 -10.63
N LEU A 50 8.47 23.43 -10.24
CA LEU A 50 7.34 23.22 -11.15
C LEU A 50 6.85 24.52 -11.80
N ALA A 51 6.78 25.60 -11.02
CA ALA A 51 6.41 26.91 -11.54
C ALA A 51 7.43 27.44 -12.55
N ALA A 52 8.72 27.21 -12.32
CA ALA A 52 9.78 27.58 -13.27
C ALA A 52 9.71 26.75 -14.57
N ASP A 53 9.33 25.48 -14.47
CA ASP A 53 9.17 24.56 -15.61
C ASP A 53 7.81 24.71 -16.33
N GLY A 54 6.92 25.58 -15.84
CA GLY A 54 5.59 25.79 -16.41
C GLY A 54 4.62 24.62 -16.19
N VAL A 55 4.86 23.78 -15.20
CA VAL A 55 4.00 22.65 -14.86
C VAL A 55 2.89 23.09 -13.89
N GLU A 56 1.64 22.88 -14.29
CA GLU A 56 0.49 23.22 -13.47
C GLU A 56 0.19 22.14 -12.43
N VAL A 57 -0.03 22.57 -11.17
CA VAL A 57 -0.53 21.70 -10.11
C VAL A 57 -2.01 21.38 -10.33
N ASP A 58 -2.41 20.15 -10.01
CA ASP A 58 -3.79 19.71 -10.12
C ASP A 58 -4.58 20.05 -8.85
N VAL A 59 -4.69 21.34 -8.58
CA VAL A 59 -5.37 21.88 -7.40
C VAL A 59 -6.18 23.12 -7.82
N PRO A 60 -7.42 23.28 -7.32
CA PRO A 60 -8.19 24.50 -7.55
C PRO A 60 -7.45 25.74 -7.04
N HIS A 61 -7.58 26.86 -7.76
CA HIS A 61 -6.90 28.10 -7.41
C HIS A 61 -7.33 28.59 -6.01
N GLY A 62 -6.35 29.03 -5.20
CA GLY A 62 -6.59 29.53 -3.84
C GLY A 62 -6.72 28.45 -2.77
N GLN A 63 -6.59 27.16 -3.11
CA GLN A 63 -6.57 26.07 -2.14
C GLN A 63 -5.15 25.66 -1.76
N VAL A 64 -5.02 25.06 -0.58
CA VAL A 64 -3.75 24.48 -0.11
C VAL A 64 -3.42 23.29 -0.99
N VAL A 65 -2.22 23.28 -1.56
CA VAL A 65 -1.73 22.15 -2.34
C VAL A 65 -1.51 20.95 -1.42
N PRO A 66 -2.25 19.84 -1.59
CA PRO A 66 -2.02 18.63 -0.83
C PRO A 66 -0.68 18.01 -1.23
N HIS A 67 -0.06 17.31 -0.30
CA HIS A 67 1.18 16.59 -0.56
C HIS A 67 1.13 15.22 0.11
N VAL A 68 1.88 14.29 -0.45
CA VAL A 68 2.11 12.95 0.12
C VAL A 68 3.60 12.79 0.37
N VAL A 69 3.96 12.11 1.46
CA VAL A 69 5.34 11.78 1.75
C VAL A 69 5.52 10.27 1.64
N PHE A 70 6.46 9.84 0.81
CA PHE A 70 6.85 8.44 0.69
C PHE A 70 8.13 8.18 1.48
N GLN A 71 8.05 7.24 2.42
CA GLN A 71 9.16 6.78 3.25
C GLN A 71 9.38 5.31 2.99
N TYR A 72 10.55 4.96 2.46
CA TYR A 72 10.83 3.59 2.01
C TYR A 72 11.67 2.79 3.00
N ASN A 73 12.41 3.48 3.87
CA ASN A 73 13.39 2.85 4.73
C ASN A 73 12.83 2.56 6.14
N PRO A 74 13.20 1.43 6.75
CA PRO A 74 12.75 1.08 8.10
C PRO A 74 13.30 2.07 9.16
N PRO A 75 12.67 2.13 10.35
CA PRO A 75 13.00 3.11 11.39
C PRO A 75 14.45 3.01 11.91
N TYR A 76 15.10 1.86 11.75
CA TYR A 76 16.50 1.63 12.17
C TYR A 76 17.55 2.08 11.15
N THR A 77 17.12 2.55 9.97
CA THR A 77 18.04 3.03 8.92
C THR A 77 18.68 4.35 9.36
N ILE A 78 19.99 4.51 9.17
CA ILE A 78 20.68 5.77 9.47
C ILE A 78 20.02 6.92 8.68
N PRO A 79 19.60 8.03 9.30
CA PRO A 79 18.78 9.05 8.63
C PRO A 79 19.37 9.60 7.33
N ILE A 80 20.69 9.77 7.27
CA ILE A 80 21.38 10.37 6.11
C ILE A 80 21.30 9.49 4.87
N VAL A 81 21.18 8.16 5.04
CA VAL A 81 21.09 7.23 3.90
C VAL A 81 19.64 6.92 3.51
N ARG A 82 18.65 7.50 4.21
CA ARG A 82 17.24 7.29 3.87
C ARG A 82 16.88 7.99 2.57
N ARG A 83 16.06 7.32 1.78
CA ARG A 83 15.32 7.88 0.64
C ARG A 83 13.92 8.22 1.12
N ASN A 84 13.64 9.52 1.16
CA ASN A 84 12.30 10.05 1.36
C ASN A 84 11.90 10.81 0.11
N GLU A 85 10.61 10.89 -0.17
CA GLU A 85 10.08 11.65 -1.29
C GLU A 85 8.88 12.48 -0.85
N VAL A 86 8.76 13.69 -1.39
CA VAL A 86 7.55 14.52 -1.29
C VAL A 86 6.92 14.62 -2.67
N ALA A 87 5.61 14.43 -2.72
CA ALA A 87 4.86 14.37 -3.97
C ALA A 87 3.68 15.35 -3.94
N VAL A 88 3.45 16.04 -5.06
CA VAL A 88 2.31 16.95 -5.27
C VAL A 88 1.59 16.59 -6.57
N PRO A 89 0.24 16.69 -6.63
CA PRO A 89 -0.51 16.36 -7.83
C PRO A 89 -0.32 17.42 -8.92
N VAL A 90 -0.14 16.98 -10.16
CA VAL A 90 0.09 17.84 -11.33
C VAL A 90 -0.80 17.44 -12.49
N ARG A 91 -1.16 18.41 -13.33
CA ARG A 91 -1.96 18.16 -14.52
C ARG A 91 -1.14 17.44 -15.58
N ALA A 92 -1.76 16.48 -16.24
CA ALA A 92 -1.17 15.86 -17.43
C ALA A 92 -1.18 16.86 -18.58
N VAL A 93 0.00 17.20 -19.10
CA VAL A 93 0.11 17.90 -20.39
C VAL A 93 -0.16 16.86 -21.48
N GLY A 94 -1.36 16.87 -22.08
CA GLY A 94 -1.72 16.04 -23.23
C GLY A 94 -2.64 14.82 -22.97
N SER A 95 -3.65 14.94 -22.10
CA SER A 95 -4.52 13.83 -21.66
C SER A 95 -5.60 13.38 -22.68
N GLY A 96 -5.19 12.92 -23.86
CA GLY A 96 -6.02 12.04 -24.69
C GLY A 96 -5.89 10.57 -24.31
N ASP A 97 -4.72 10.15 -23.81
CA ASP A 97 -4.32 8.75 -23.83
C ASP A 97 -4.43 8.01 -22.48
N ALA A 98 -4.41 8.72 -21.34
CA ALA A 98 -4.35 8.09 -20.03
C ALA A 98 -5.68 7.48 -19.56
N ALA A 99 -6.81 8.08 -19.92
CA ALA A 99 -8.13 7.51 -19.61
C ALA A 99 -8.43 6.25 -20.45
N ALA A 100 -7.92 6.19 -21.69
CA ALA A 100 -8.02 5.00 -22.53
C ALA A 100 -7.21 3.83 -21.95
N ALA A 101 -5.97 4.08 -21.51
CA ALA A 101 -5.11 3.05 -20.93
C ALA A 101 -5.66 2.45 -19.60
N ALA A 102 -6.42 3.22 -18.83
CA ALA A 102 -7.07 2.70 -17.62
C ALA A 102 -8.23 1.74 -17.95
N ALA A 103 -8.98 2.01 -19.03
CA ALA A 103 -10.05 1.12 -19.50
C ALA A 103 -9.50 -0.17 -20.13
N ASP A 104 -8.34 -0.09 -20.80
CA ASP A 104 -7.67 -1.26 -21.38
C ASP A 104 -7.23 -2.26 -20.30
N LEU A 105 -6.71 -1.77 -19.15
CA LEU A 105 -6.33 -2.62 -18.03
C LEU A 105 -7.54 -3.30 -17.38
N GLU A 106 -8.63 -2.59 -17.10
CA GLU A 106 -9.80 -3.21 -16.47
C GLU A 106 -10.37 -4.35 -17.34
N THR A 107 -10.35 -4.17 -18.66
CA THR A 107 -10.75 -5.20 -19.64
C THR A 107 -9.79 -6.41 -19.64
N GLU A 108 -8.48 -6.18 -19.64
CA GLU A 108 -7.46 -7.25 -19.63
C GLU A 108 -7.50 -8.09 -18.34
N TRP A 109 -7.81 -7.46 -17.20
CA TRP A 109 -7.95 -8.16 -15.93
C TRP A 109 -9.27 -8.93 -15.83
N GLU A 110 -10.37 -8.40 -16.36
CA GLU A 110 -11.64 -9.16 -16.45
C GLU A 110 -11.51 -10.38 -17.38
N GLU A 111 -10.82 -10.26 -18.52
CA GLU A 111 -10.52 -11.39 -19.41
C GLU A 111 -9.60 -12.42 -18.73
N ALA A 112 -8.60 -11.98 -17.96
CA ALA A 112 -7.68 -12.88 -17.25
C ALA A 112 -8.35 -13.62 -16.08
N ILE A 113 -9.38 -13.04 -15.47
CA ILE A 113 -10.13 -13.64 -14.36
C ILE A 113 -11.30 -14.50 -14.89
N GLY A 114 -11.76 -14.26 -16.12
CA GLY A 114 -12.90 -14.94 -16.76
C GLY A 114 -12.74 -16.43 -17.10
N ASP A 115 -11.57 -17.03 -16.87
CA ASP A 115 -11.28 -18.46 -17.13
C ASP A 115 -11.00 -19.28 -15.83
N VAL A 116 -11.40 -18.78 -14.66
CA VAL A 116 -11.29 -19.52 -13.39
C VAL A 116 -12.68 -19.95 -12.91
N ASP A 117 -13.36 -20.80 -13.68
CA ASP A 117 -14.41 -21.69 -13.18
C ASP A 117 -14.69 -22.79 -14.21
N ASP A 118 -13.90 -23.86 -14.15
CA ASP A 118 -14.36 -25.25 -14.38
C ASP A 118 -13.19 -26.21 -14.12
N GLU A 119 -13.13 -26.73 -12.88
CA GLU A 119 -12.68 -28.07 -12.49
C GLU A 119 -12.73 -28.14 -10.95
N ALA A 120 -13.95 -28.03 -10.40
CA ALA A 120 -14.24 -28.60 -9.09
C ALA A 120 -14.31 -30.13 -9.23
N GLY A 121 -13.14 -30.74 -9.45
CA GLY A 121 -12.96 -32.18 -9.35
C GLY A 121 -13.03 -32.58 -7.88
N ALA A 122 -14.08 -33.31 -7.53
CA ALA A 122 -14.30 -33.91 -6.23
C ALA A 122 -13.05 -34.67 -5.72
N VAL A 123 -12.61 -34.34 -4.51
CA VAL A 123 -11.75 -35.22 -3.72
C VAL A 123 -12.53 -35.56 -2.46
N ASP A 124 -13.06 -36.77 -2.46
CA ASP A 124 -13.69 -37.40 -1.32
C ASP A 124 -12.58 -37.83 -0.36
N ASP A 125 -12.30 -37.05 0.69
CA ASP A 125 -11.39 -37.46 1.77
C ASP A 125 -12.21 -38.07 2.90
N GLU A 126 -12.47 -39.36 2.76
CA GLU A 126 -13.05 -40.24 3.77
C GLU A 126 -12.03 -40.43 4.91
N VAL A 127 -12.09 -39.58 5.94
CA VAL A 127 -11.33 -39.80 7.18
C VAL A 127 -12.14 -40.75 8.07
N ASP A 128 -11.79 -42.04 7.98
CA ASP A 128 -12.26 -43.11 8.85
C ASP A 128 -11.92 -42.81 10.32
N HIS A 129 -12.94 -42.50 11.11
CA HIS A 129 -12.88 -42.52 12.56
C HIS A 129 -13.28 -43.91 13.07
N GLY A 130 -12.37 -44.87 12.90
CA GLY A 130 -12.42 -46.18 13.55
C GLY A 130 -12.25 -46.06 15.06
N GLY A 131 -13.31 -46.38 15.79
CA GLY A 131 -13.45 -46.27 17.24
C GLY A 131 -12.61 -47.26 18.08
N PRO A 132 -12.87 -47.29 19.41
CA PRO A 132 -11.91 -47.71 20.44
C PRO A 132 -12.04 -49.19 20.84
N ASP A 133 -10.93 -49.82 21.20
CA ASP A 133 -10.87 -51.07 21.97
C ASP A 133 -9.58 -51.06 22.81
N THR A 134 -9.65 -50.70 24.10
CA THR A 134 -9.78 -51.56 25.31
C THR A 134 -8.45 -52.13 25.84
N ASP A 135 -8.10 -51.64 27.03
CA ASP A 135 -7.53 -52.33 28.19
C ASP A 135 -6.43 -53.41 27.99
N ASP A 136 -5.21 -53.10 28.43
CA ASP A 136 -4.41 -54.07 29.19
C ASP A 136 -3.50 -53.38 30.22
N VAL A 137 -3.26 -54.11 31.31
CA VAL A 137 -2.99 -53.70 32.68
C VAL A 137 -1.49 -53.72 33.02
N GLY A 138 -1.02 -52.70 33.76
CA GLY A 138 -0.08 -52.93 34.88
C GLY A 138 1.42 -52.69 34.66
N PRO A 139 2.20 -52.58 35.75
CA PRO A 139 3.19 -51.52 35.95
C PRO A 139 4.66 -52.02 35.97
N SER A 140 5.63 -51.09 35.92
CA SER A 140 6.87 -51.07 36.75
C SER A 140 8.04 -50.40 36.04
N ASP A 141 8.63 -49.43 36.77
CA ASP A 141 10.03 -49.03 36.90
C ASP A 141 11.03 -49.31 35.76
N TYR A 142 11.63 -48.24 35.24
CA TYR A 142 13.08 -47.99 35.28
C TYR A 142 13.39 -46.51 34.99
#